data_AF-A0A7V5TNL3-F1
#
_entry.id   AF-A0A7V5TNL3-F1
#
_cell.length_a   1.000
_cell.length_b   1.000
_cell.length_c   1.000
_cell.angle_alpha   90.00
_cell.angle_beta   90.00
_cell.angle_gamma   90.00
#
_symmetry.space_group_name_H-M   'P 1'
#
loop_
_entity.id
_entity.type
_entity.pdbx_description
1 polymer ?
#
loop_
_entity_poly.entity_id
_entity_poly.type
_entity_poly.pdbx_seq_one_letter_code
_entity_poly.pdbx_strand_id
1 'polypeptide(L)' 'FIEHNAFQCGYCTPGMLMMTHSLLAEIPHPTEEEVRDYLKGNRCRCTGYTAIVRAVLAAAGQSEE' A
#
# COMPACT_ATOMS: atom_id res chain seq x y z
N PHE A 1 6.11 3.65 -3.11
CA PHE A 1 6.58 3.25 -1.75
C PHE A 1 7.73 4.11 -1.24
N ILE A 2 8.85 4.23 -1.97
CA ILE A 2 10.00 5.06 -1.57
C ILE A 2 9.60 6.53 -1.41
N GLU A 3 8.96 7.12 -2.43
CA GLU A 3 8.52 8.52 -2.43
C GLU A 3 7.58 8.89 -1.27
N HIS A 4 6.82 7.91 -0.77
CA HIS A 4 5.83 8.12 0.29
C HIS A 4 6.29 7.64 1.68
N ASN A 5 7.57 7.28 1.84
CA ASN A 5 8.11 6.72 3.09
C ASN A 5 7.26 5.56 3.64
N ALA A 6 6.80 4.67 2.75
CA ALA A 6 5.89 3.57 3.07
C ALA A 6 6.58 2.35 3.74
N PHE A 7 7.75 2.55 4.31
CA PHE A 7 8.48 1.54 5.06
C PHE A 7 9.36 2.18 6.14
N GLN A 8 9.69 1.40 7.17
CA GLN A 8 10.68 1.76 8.18
C GLN A 8 11.69 0.61 8.30
N CYS A 9 11.41 -0.39 9.15
CA CYS A 9 12.30 -1.56 9.30
C CYS A 9 12.39 -2.47 8.06
N GLY A 10 11.47 -2.32 7.11
CA GLY A 10 11.47 -3.06 5.84
C GLY A 10 10.95 -4.50 5.90
N TYR A 11 10.74 -5.09 7.09
CA TYR A 11 10.40 -6.50 7.23
C TYR A 11 9.11 -6.91 6.48
N CYS A 12 8.05 -6.09 6.58
CA CYS A 12 6.78 -6.36 5.89
C CYS A 12 6.78 -5.88 4.43
N THR A 13 7.79 -5.11 3.99
CA THR A 13 7.77 -4.41 2.71
C THR A 13 7.66 -5.35 1.50
N PRO A 14 8.37 -6.49 1.43
CA PRO A 14 8.20 -7.44 0.32
C PRO A 14 6.75 -7.94 0.20
N GLY A 15 6.11 -8.27 1.32
CA GLY A 15 4.72 -8.71 1.36
C GLY A 15 3.75 -7.62 0.90
N MET A 16 3.96 -6.38 1.37
CA MET A 16 3.17 -5.23 0.95
C MET A 16 3.27 -4.96 -0.55
N LEU A 17 4.47 -5.07 -1.13
CA LEU A 17 4.68 -4.86 -2.57
C LEU A 17 3.95 -5.92 -3.40
N MET A 18 4.04 -7.19 -3.01
CA MET A 18 3.36 -8.28 -3.73
C MET A 18 1.84 -8.18 -3.64
N MET A 19 1.30 -7.86 -2.46
CA MET A 19 -0.15 -7.65 -2.30
C MET A 19 -0.64 -6.42 -3.07
N THR A 20 0.15 -5.34 -3.08
CA THR A 20 -0.15 -4.15 -3.89
C THR A 20 -0.19 -4.48 -5.38
N HIS A 21 0.78 -5.27 -5.87
CA HIS A 21 0.80 -5.70 -7.27
C HIS A 21 -0.45 -6.51 -7.64
N SER A 22 -0.85 -7.46 -6.78
CA SER A 22 -2.09 -8.25 -6.98
C SER A 22 -3.34 -7.36 -6.98
N LEU A 23 -3.44 -6.47 -5.98
CA LEU A 23 -4.56 -5.52 -5.88
C LEU A 23 -4.71 -4.70 -7.15
N LEU A 24 -3.64 -4.09 -7.65
CA LEU A 24 -3.71 -3.22 -8.83
C LEU A 24 -3.92 -3.97 -10.14
N ALA A 25 -3.63 -5.28 -10.17
CA ALA A 25 -3.99 -6.13 -11.30
C ALA A 25 -5.49 -6.47 -11.32
N GLU A 26 -6.12 -6.61 -10.15
CA GLU A 26 -7.55 -6.94 -10.00
C GLU A 26 -8.45 -5.69 -10.01
N ILE A 27 -8.01 -4.63 -9.33
CA ILE A 27 -8.73 -3.37 -9.13
C ILE A 27 -7.75 -2.22 -9.47
N PRO A 28 -7.69 -1.74 -10.72
CA PRO A 28 -6.70 -0.75 -11.14
C PRO A 28 -6.83 0.62 -10.45
N HIS A 29 -8.02 0.98 -9.99
CA HIS A 29 -8.32 2.24 -9.31
C HIS A 29 -9.05 1.98 -7.99
N PRO A 30 -8.38 1.39 -6.99
CA PRO A 30 -9.02 1.05 -5.73
C PRO A 30 -9.24 2.31 -4.89
N THR A 31 -10.34 2.33 -4.15
CA THR A 31 -10.58 3.31 -3.09
C THR A 31 -9.66 3.08 -1.89
N GLU A 32 -9.50 4.08 -1.02
CA GLU A 32 -8.72 3.91 0.21
C GLU A 32 -9.24 2.74 1.08
N GLU A 33 -10.56 2.57 1.17
CA GLU A 33 -11.17 1.50 1.95
C GLU A 33 -10.82 0.12 1.37
N GLU A 34 -10.89 -0.05 0.05
CA GLU A 34 -10.49 -1.28 -0.64
C GLU A 34 -9.01 -1.59 -0.44
N VAL A 35 -8.13 -0.58 -0.52
CA VAL A 35 -6.69 -0.76 -0.23
C VAL A 35 -6.50 -1.27 1.20
N ARG A 36 -7.17 -0.65 2.18
CA ARG A 36 -7.05 -1.03 3.58
C ARG A 36 -7.56 -2.44 3.83
N ASP A 37 -8.70 -2.81 3.24
CA ASP A 37 -9.28 -4.13 3.36
C ASP A 37 -8.37 -5.20 2.74
N TYR A 38 -7.94 -4.98 1.50
CA TYR A 38 -7.09 -5.90 0.76
C TYR A 38 -5.76 -6.18 1.49
N LEU A 39 -5.15 -5.15 2.09
CA LEU A 39 -3.86 -5.27 2.77
C LEU A 39 -3.95 -5.85 4.20
N LYS A 40 -5.14 -6.17 4.75
CA LYS A 40 -5.31 -6.71 6.12
C LYS A 40 -4.47 -7.97 6.40
N GLY A 41 -4.16 -8.75 5.36
CA GLY A 41 -3.32 -9.95 5.43
C GLY A 41 -1.83 -9.67 5.70
N ASN A 42 -1.34 -8.43 5.47
CA ASN A 42 0.05 -8.06 5.67
C ASN A 42 0.21 -7.16 6.90
N ARG A 43 0.76 -7.70 8.00
CA ARG A 43 0.90 -6.95 9.26
C ARG A 43 2.15 -6.06 9.22
N CYS A 44 1.97 -4.78 9.48
CA CYS A 44 3.07 -3.83 9.74
C CYS A 44 3.02 -3.33 11.18
N ARG A 45 4.18 -3.28 11.85
CA ARG A 45 4.29 -2.74 13.22
C ARG A 45 4.87 -1.33 13.27
N CYS A 46 5.53 -0.87 12.22
CA CYS A 46 6.33 0.35 12.24
C CYS A 46 5.60 1.55 11.64
N THR A 47 4.93 1.40 10.49
CA THR A 47 4.41 2.54 9.70
C THR A 47 3.04 3.05 10.15
N GLY A 48 2.24 2.24 10.85
CA GLY A 48 0.84 2.56 11.13
C GLY A 48 -0.07 2.56 9.90
N TYR A 49 0.36 1.96 8.78
CA TYR A 49 -0.36 1.77 7.51
C TYR A 49 -0.66 3.03 6.66
N THR A 50 -0.82 4.23 7.24
CA THR A 50 -1.19 5.43 6.47
C THR A 50 -0.22 5.73 5.31
N ALA A 51 1.09 5.63 5.53
CA ALA A 51 2.07 5.84 4.46
C ALA A 51 2.02 4.75 3.37
N ILE A 52 1.67 3.52 3.75
CA ILE A 52 1.51 2.39 2.81
C ILE A 52 0.29 2.63 1.92
N VAL A 53 -0.85 2.98 2.52
CA VAL A 53 -2.09 3.25 1.80
C VAL A 53 -1.90 4.36 0.76
N ARG A 54 -1.30 5.50 1.16
CA ARG A 54 -0.98 6.59 0.21
C ARG A 54 -0.06 6.14 -0.92
N ALA A 55 0.93 5.31 -0.62
CA ALA A 55 1.83 4.79 -1.64
C ALA A 55 1.14 3.86 -2.65
N VAL A 56 0.11 3.14 -2.23
CA VAL A 56 -0.69 2.27 -3.11
C VAL A 56 -1.60 3.13 -3.99
N LEU A 57 -2.30 4.10 -3.41
CA LEU A 57 -3.16 5.02 -4.18
C LEU A 57 -2.34 5.80 -5.23
N ALA A 58 -1.18 6.32 -4.86
CA ALA A 58 -0.28 6.96 -5.81
C ALA A 58 0.20 6.00 -6.91
N ALA A 59 0.51 4.74 -6.58
CA ALA A 59 0.87 3.71 -7.56
C ALA A 59 -0.29 3.35 -8.51
N ALA A 60 -1.54 3.55 -8.08
CA ALA A 60 -2.75 3.45 -8.90
C ALA A 60 -3.02 4.69 -9.77
N GLY A 61 -2.11 5.67 -9.77
CA GLY A 61 -2.28 6.96 -10.46
C GLY A 61 -3.21 7.94 -9.73
N GLN A 62 -3.53 7.68 -8.45
CA GLN A 62 -4.42 8.51 -7.63
C GLN A 62 -3.60 9.37 -6.66
N SER A 63 -2.75 10.25 -7.20
CA SER A 63 -1.95 11.18 -6.41
C SER A 63 -2.86 12.19 -5.69
N GLU A 64 -2.74 12.30 -4.36
CA GLU A 64 -3.19 13.51 -3.65
C GLU A 64 -2.24 14.67 -4.04
N GLU A 65 -2.80 15.82 -4.39
CA GLU A 65 -2.08 17.08 -4.59
C GLU A 65 -1.31 17.53 -3.33
#